data_AF-A0A6T6CI41-F1
#
_entry.id   AF-A0A6T6CI41-F1
#
_cell.length_a   1.000
_cell.length_b   1.000
_cell.length_c   1.000
_cell.angle_alpha   90.00
_cell.angle_beta   90.00
_cell.angle_gamma   90.00
#
_symmetry.space_group_name_H-M   'P 1'
#
loop_
_entity.id
_entity.type
_entity.pdbx_description
1 polymer ?
#
loop_
_entity_poly.entity_id
_entity_poly.type
_entity_poly.pdbx_seq_one_letter_code
_entity_poly.pdbx_strand_id
1 'polypeptide(L)'
;MIVVCGPFSLNGVPLRRVNPSYVVATSTKVDVSTLDVSKYDDSYFERKGGEITMEVEDADGEAKKAAYKPSESRISDQKELDAAILAKVESNPVLKSYLGARFSLSKGQAPHMMKF
;
A
#
# COMPACT_ATOMS: atom_id res chain seq x y z
N MET A 1 11.43 9.27 -0.80
CA MET A 1 10.05 8.71 -0.81
C MET A 1 9.84 7.92 0.46
N ILE A 2 8.59 7.68 0.88
CA ILE A 2 8.30 6.76 1.99
C ILE A 2 7.76 5.44 1.45
N VAL A 3 8.05 4.33 2.12
CA VAL A 3 7.47 3.02 1.83
C VAL A 3 6.24 2.86 2.70
N VAL A 4 5.12 2.52 2.07
CA VAL A 4 3.83 2.31 2.73
C VAL A 4 3.44 0.86 2.54
N CYS A 5 2.99 0.24 3.63
CA CYS A 5 2.32 -1.05 3.62
C CYS A 5 0.99 -0.89 4.35
N GLY A 6 -0.11 -1.14 3.65
CA GLY A 6 -1.39 -1.44 4.30
C GLY A 6 -1.58 -2.95 4.20
N PRO A 7 -1.99 -3.67 5.25
CA PRO A 7 -2.24 -5.10 5.12
C PRO A 7 -3.18 -5.35 3.93
N PHE A 8 -2.68 -6.04 2.90
CA PHE A 8 -3.35 -6.10 1.59
C PHE A 8 -4.73 -6.75 1.71
N SER A 9 -4.87 -7.68 2.64
CA SER A 9 -6.14 -8.32 3.00
C SER A 9 -7.19 -7.39 3.62
N LEU A 10 -6.78 -6.26 4.21
CA LEU A 10 -7.69 -5.30 4.85
C LEU A 10 -8.08 -4.15 3.93
N ASN A 11 -7.11 -3.53 3.26
CA ASN A 11 -7.34 -2.28 2.52
C ASN A 11 -6.90 -2.33 1.05
N GLY A 12 -6.33 -3.45 0.59
CA GLY A 12 -5.90 -3.63 -0.79
C GLY A 12 -4.71 -2.76 -1.19
N VAL A 13 -3.96 -2.20 -0.24
CA VAL A 13 -2.79 -1.35 -0.53
C VAL A 13 -1.52 -2.21 -0.50
N PRO A 14 -0.92 -2.57 -1.64
CA PRO A 14 0.32 -3.35 -1.62
C PRO A 14 1.49 -2.50 -1.14
N LEU A 15 2.60 -3.16 -0.79
CA LEU A 15 3.87 -2.52 -0.47
C LEU A 15 4.33 -1.62 -1.63
N ARG A 16 4.31 -0.30 -1.39
CA ARG A 16 4.52 0.70 -2.44
C ARG A 16 5.23 1.94 -1.93
N ARG A 17 5.98 2.61 -2.82
CA ARG A 17 6.53 3.94 -2.57
C ARG A 17 5.49 5.04 -2.77
N VAL A 18 5.42 5.98 -1.83
CA VAL A 18 4.55 7.15 -1.86
C VAL A 18 5.37 8.41 -1.57
N ASN A 19 5.01 9.54 -2.19
CA ASN A 19 5.62 10.81 -1.85
C ASN A 19 4.99 11.33 -0.54
N PRO A 20 5.79 11.64 0.50
CA PRO A 20 5.26 12.11 1.78
C PRO A 20 4.39 13.37 1.68
N SER A 21 4.57 14.22 0.67
CA SER A 21 3.71 15.41 0.46
C SER A 21 2.25 15.07 0.16
N TYR A 22 1.94 13.82 -0.21
CA TYR A 22 0.58 13.34 -0.48
C TYR A 22 0.02 12.48 0.66
N VAL A 23 0.64 12.49 1.83
CA VAL A 23 0.24 11.67 2.98
C VAL A 23 -0.09 12.57 4.16
N VAL A 24 -1.20 12.28 4.82
CA VAL A 24 -1.55 12.87 6.12
C VAL A 24 -1.08 11.94 7.21
N ALA A 25 -0.10 12.37 8.00
CA ALA A 25 0.36 11.62 9.16
C ALA A 25 -0.67 11.75 10.29
N THR A 26 -1.14 10.62 10.80
CA THR A 26 -2.03 10.58 11.95
C THR A 26 -1.23 10.35 13.24
N SER A 27 -1.85 10.63 14.38
CA SER A 27 -1.27 10.50 15.72
C SER A 27 -1.14 9.04 16.19
N THR A 28 -1.84 8.11 15.54
CA THR A 28 -1.82 6.68 15.84
C THR A 28 -0.48 6.05 15.45
N LYS A 29 0.15 5.33 16.38
CA LYS A 29 1.43 4.64 16.17
C LYS A 29 1.27 3.14 16.39
N VAL A 30 1.87 2.36 15.50
CA VAL A 30 2.03 0.90 15.65
C VAL A 30 3.54 0.64 15.75
N ASP A 31 3.97 -0.01 16.81
CA ASP A 31 5.40 -0.32 16.99
C ASP A 31 5.82 -1.41 16.00
N VAL A 32 6.66 -1.07 15.02
CA VAL A 32 7.17 -1.99 13.98
C VAL A 32 8.65 -2.32 14.14
N SER A 33 9.27 -1.97 15.28
CA SER A 33 10.72 -2.10 15.53
C SER A 33 11.28 -3.51 15.33
N THR A 34 10.47 -4.55 15.50
CA THR A 34 10.87 -5.96 15.37
C THR A 34 10.94 -6.47 13.93
N LEU A 35 10.55 -5.67 12.93
CA LEU A 35 10.53 -6.08 11.53
C LEU A 35 11.85 -5.72 10.85
N ASP A 36 12.45 -6.68 10.17
CA ASP A 36 13.58 -6.41 9.29
C ASP A 36 13.07 -5.82 7.97
N VAL A 37 13.51 -4.60 7.68
CA VAL A 37 13.14 -3.83 6.48
C VAL A 37 14.33 -3.54 5.57
N SER A 38 15.51 -4.10 5.89
CA SER A 38 16.77 -3.84 5.16
C SER A 38 16.69 -4.19 3.67
N LYS A 39 15.84 -5.17 3.32
CA LYS A 39 15.59 -5.61 1.94
C LYS A 39 14.87 -4.57 1.06
N TYR A 40 14.15 -3.61 1.64
CA TYR A 40 13.25 -2.71 0.91
C TYR A 40 13.88 -1.36 0.57
N ASP A 41 14.89 -1.39 -0.29
CA ASP A 41 15.59 -0.21 -0.79
C ASP A 41 14.96 0.36 -2.07
N ASP A 42 15.53 1.44 -2.61
CA ASP A 42 15.04 2.03 -3.85
C ASP A 42 15.19 1.08 -5.05
N SER A 43 16.24 0.26 -5.07
CA SER A 43 16.54 -0.72 -6.13
C SER A 43 15.45 -1.80 -6.21
N TYR A 44 14.94 -2.23 -5.05
CA TYR A 44 13.84 -3.17 -4.97
C TYR A 44 12.64 -2.66 -5.76
N PHE A 45 12.22 -1.40 -5.56
CA PHE A 45 11.05 -0.78 -6.18
C PHE A 45 11.28 -0.16 -7.57
N GLU A 46 12.45 -0.36 -8.17
CA GLU A 46 12.68 0.05 -9.54
C GLU A 46 11.73 -0.68 -10.48
N ARG A 47 11.13 0.08 -11.40
CA ARG A 47 10.38 -0.53 -12.48
C ARG A 47 11.40 -1.12 -13.43
N LYS A 48 11.48 -2.44 -13.49
CA LYS A 48 12.16 -3.12 -14.59
C LYS A 48 11.38 -2.78 -15.86
N GLY A 49 11.88 -1.83 -16.65
CA GLY A 49 11.28 -1.44 -17.92
C GLY A 49 11.26 -2.66 -18.83
N GLY A 50 10.07 -3.26 -19.05
CA GLY A 50 9.97 -4.43 -19.91
C GLY A 50 8.60 -5.13 -19.95
N GLU A 51 7.78 -5.06 -18.90
CA GLU A 51 6.48 -5.78 -18.90
C GLU A 51 5.28 -4.95 -19.39
N ILE A 52 5.53 -3.77 -19.99
CA ILE A 52 4.49 -2.96 -20.65
C ILE A 52 4.80 -2.84 -22.14
N THR A 53 5.07 -3.96 -22.81
CA THR A 53 5.00 -4.08 -24.27
C THR A 53 4.52 -5.47 -24.65
N MET A 54 3.27 -5.78 -24.33
CA MET A 54 2.50 -6.72 -25.14
C MET A 54 1.18 -6.01 -25.43
N GLU A 55 1.10 -5.47 -26.64
CA GLU A 55 -0.15 -5.07 -27.27
C GLU A 55 -1.01 -6.33 -27.35
N VAL A 56 -2.10 -6.38 -26.59
CA VAL A 56 -3.14 -7.40 -26.79
C VAL A 56 -4.16 -6.73 -27.70
N GLU A 57 -4.21 -7.16 -28.95
CA GLU A 57 -5.28 -6.80 -29.87
C GLU A 57 -6.59 -7.41 -29.35
N ASP A 58 -7.45 -6.60 -28.75
CA ASP A 58 -8.87 -6.90 -28.67
C ASP A 58 -9.46 -6.82 -30.10
N ALA A 59 -10.51 -7.59 -30.39
CA ALA A 59 -11.17 -7.68 -31.70
C ALA A 59 -11.76 -6.34 -32.25
N ASP A 60 -11.58 -5.24 -31.52
CA ASP A 60 -12.02 -3.87 -31.85
C ASP A 60 -10.86 -2.86 -31.96
N GLY A 61 -9.59 -3.30 -31.98
CA GLY A 61 -8.45 -2.45 -32.37
C GLY A 61 -8.00 -1.38 -31.36
N GLU A 62 -8.46 -1.41 -30.11
CA GLU A 62 -7.97 -0.53 -29.05
C GLU A 62 -6.79 -1.16 -28.27
N ALA A 63 -5.61 -0.56 -28.39
CA ALA A 63 -4.42 -0.97 -27.65
C ALA A 63 -4.57 -0.72 -26.13
N LYS A 64 -4.94 -1.74 -25.36
CA LYS A 64 -4.87 -1.71 -23.89
C LYS A 64 -3.48 -2.13 -23.44
N LYS A 65 -2.82 -1.25 -22.68
CA LYS A 65 -1.55 -1.59 -21.99
C LYS A 65 -1.80 -2.79 -21.07
N ALA A 66 -1.04 -3.87 -21.25
CA ALA A 66 -1.07 -5.02 -20.36
C ALA A 66 -0.92 -4.57 -18.89
N ALA A 67 -1.81 -5.05 -18.03
CA ALA A 67 -1.77 -4.74 -16.60
C ALA A 67 -0.53 -5.38 -15.98
N TYR A 68 0.24 -4.60 -15.21
CA TYR A 68 1.39 -5.08 -14.45
C TYR A 68 0.97 -6.23 -13.53
N LYS A 69 1.68 -7.36 -13.62
CA LYS A 69 1.53 -8.49 -12.71
C LYS A 69 2.70 -8.48 -11.73
N PRO A 70 2.46 -8.48 -10.40
CA PRO A 70 3.54 -8.60 -9.43
C PRO A 70 4.29 -9.93 -9.60
N SER A 71 5.61 -9.92 -9.42
CA SER A 71 6.40 -11.15 -9.35
C SER A 71 5.98 -12.00 -8.14
N GLU A 72 6.20 -13.32 -8.22
CA GLU A 72 5.91 -14.22 -7.10
C GLU A 72 6.66 -13.83 -5.82
N SER A 73 7.90 -13.35 -5.95
CA SER A 73 8.70 -12.82 -4.85
C SER A 73 8.06 -11.62 -4.16
N ARG A 74 7.41 -10.73 -4.93
CA ARG A 74 6.70 -9.57 -4.37
C ARG A 74 5.47 -10.00 -3.58
N ILE A 75 4.80 -11.06 -4.03
CA ILE A 75 3.62 -11.61 -3.37
C ILE A 75 4.02 -12.33 -2.07
N SER A 76 5.13 -13.08 -2.05
CA SER A 76 5.63 -13.71 -0.82
C SER A 76 6.07 -12.67 0.20
N ASP A 77 6.85 -11.68 -0.22
CA ASP A 77 7.33 -10.61 0.65
C ASP A 77 6.16 -9.81 1.26
N GLN A 78 5.10 -9.58 0.48
CA GLN A 78 3.88 -8.94 0.97
C GLN A 78 3.20 -9.78 2.06
N LYS A 79 3.04 -11.10 1.84
CA LYS A 79 2.36 -11.99 2.79
C LYS A 79 3.12 -12.07 4.12
N GLU A 80 4.44 -12.13 4.08
CA GLU A 80 5.28 -12.16 5.28
C GLU A 80 5.16 -10.87 6.10
N LEU A 81 5.25 -9.71 5.45
CA LEU A 81 5.06 -8.42 6.10
C LEU A 81 3.64 -8.25 6.64
N ASP A 82 2.62 -8.61 5.86
CA ASP A 82 1.23 -8.48 6.24
C ASP A 82 0.91 -9.31 7.48
N ALA A 83 1.41 -10.54 7.56
CA ALA A 83 1.23 -11.40 8.73
C ALA A 83 1.78 -10.75 10.00
N ALA A 84 2.98 -10.15 9.92
CA ALA A 84 3.61 -9.53 11.06
C ALA A 84 2.94 -8.21 11.48
N ILE A 85 2.44 -7.42 10.52
CA ILE A 85 1.68 -6.20 10.80
C ILE A 85 0.29 -6.54 11.36
N LEU A 86 -0.40 -7.54 10.81
CA LEU A 86 -1.72 -7.97 11.26
C LEU A 86 -1.70 -8.42 12.71
N ALA A 87 -0.69 -9.20 13.12
CA ALA A 87 -0.53 -9.60 14.53
C ALA A 87 -0.49 -8.41 15.49
N LYS A 88 0.10 -7.29 15.05
CA LYS A 88 0.16 -6.05 15.84
C LYS A 88 -1.14 -5.25 15.78
N VAL A 89 -1.77 -5.19 14.61
CA VAL A 89 -3.07 -4.51 14.43
C VAL A 89 -4.17 -5.18 15.24
N GLU A 90 -4.16 -6.52 15.34
CA GLU A 90 -5.16 -7.28 16.09
C GLU A 90 -5.10 -7.07 17.60
N SER A 91 -3.97 -6.58 18.13
CA SER A 91 -3.87 -6.19 19.55
C SER A 91 -4.83 -5.04 19.92
N ASN A 92 -5.23 -4.21 18.95
CA ASN A 92 -6.19 -3.15 19.16
C ASN A 92 -7.51 -3.47 18.44
N PRO A 93 -8.63 -3.58 19.18
CA PRO A 93 -9.91 -4.02 18.63
C PRO A 93 -10.48 -3.08 17.55
N VAL A 94 -10.07 -1.81 17.50
CA VAL A 94 -10.60 -0.81 16.56
C VAL A 94 -9.70 -0.60 15.33
N LEU A 95 -8.40 -0.92 15.43
CA LEU A 95 -7.44 -0.61 14.35
C LEU A 95 -7.74 -1.37 13.05
N LYS A 96 -8.24 -2.61 13.15
CA LYS A 96 -8.64 -3.39 11.97
C LYS A 96 -9.74 -2.69 11.17
N SER A 97 -10.76 -2.20 11.86
CA SER A 97 -11.86 -1.44 11.26
C SER A 97 -11.40 -0.07 10.75
N TYR A 98 -10.52 0.60 11.49
CA TYR A 98 -9.95 1.89 11.11
C TYR A 98 -9.14 1.80 9.81
N LEU A 99 -8.26 0.81 9.68
CA LEU A 99 -7.43 0.60 8.48
C LEU A 99 -8.23 0.14 7.26
N GLY A 100 -9.35 -0.57 7.47
CA GLY A 100 -10.28 -0.95 6.40
C GLY A 100 -11.18 0.20 5.92
N ALA A 101 -11.35 1.25 6.73
CA ALA A 101 -12.16 2.40 6.38
C ALA A 101 -11.41 3.37 5.44
N ARG A 102 -12.13 3.97 4.49
CA ARG A 102 -11.61 5.05 3.65
C ARG A 102 -11.83 6.39 4.33
N PHE A 103 -10.81 7.25 4.30
CA PHE A 103 -10.97 8.63 4.74
C PHE A 103 -11.77 9.43 3.72
N SER A 104 -12.80 10.12 4.19
CA SER A 104 -13.59 11.07 3.41
C SER A 104 -14.05 12.22 4.30
N LEU A 105 -14.29 13.38 3.68
CA LEU A 105 -14.87 14.52 4.37
C LEU A 105 -16.38 14.52 4.18
N SER A 106 -17.11 14.60 5.29
CA SER A 106 -18.56 14.80 5.30
C SER A 106 -18.93 16.29 5.33
N LYS A 107 -20.20 16.60 5.10
CA LYS A 107 -20.68 17.99 5.23
C LYS A 107 -20.42 18.50 6.65
N GLY A 108 -19.80 19.69 6.76
CA GLY A 108 -19.47 20.32 8.04
C GLY A 108 -18.10 19.95 8.61
N GLN A 109 -17.36 19.05 7.96
CA GLN A 109 -16.00 18.68 8.36
C GLN A 109 -14.96 19.60 7.70
N ALA A 110 -14.25 20.38 8.51
CA ALA A 110 -13.22 21.31 8.07
C ALA A 110 -11.81 20.77 8.39
N PRO A 111 -10.95 20.46 7.40
CA PRO A 111 -9.64 19.84 7.64
C PRO A 111 -8.72 20.66 8.54
N HIS A 112 -8.77 22.00 8.47
CA HIS A 112 -7.96 22.89 9.32
C HIS A 112 -8.37 22.85 10.80
N MET A 113 -9.56 22.33 11.12
CA MET A 113 -10.04 22.12 12.48
C MET A 113 -9.83 20.68 12.97
N MET A 114 -9.47 19.76 12.08
CA MET A 114 -9.23 18.37 12.41
C MET A 114 -7.84 18.19 13.04
N LYS A 115 -7.76 17.23 13.97
CA LYS A 115 -6.49 16.72 14.49
C LYS A 115 -6.30 15.33 13.91
N PHE A 116 -5.23 15.16 13.16
CA PHE A 116 -4.83 13.89 12.57
C PHE A 116 -3.89 13.16 13.53
#